data_AF-A0A091EW06-F1
#
_entry.id   AF-A0A091EW06-F1
#
_cell.length_a   1.000
_cell.length_b   1.000
_cell.length_c   1.000
_cell.angle_alpha   90.00
_cell.angle_beta   90.00
_cell.angle_gamma   90.00
#
_symmetry.space_group_name_H-M   'P 1'
#
loop_
_entity.id
_entity.type
_entity.pdbx_description
1 polymer ?
#
loop_
_entity_poly.entity_id
_entity_poly.type
_entity_poly.pdbx_seq_one_letter_code
_entity_poly.pdbx_strand_id
1 'polypeptide(L)'
;MKDGILRVWHINCEKIIQSAVTDSQIARISSLLWLPGELIMGQGLPGNQMKIQKYPMLVNSLELYGKYFSHKGRVFHIALSPDQSRLIFVAADGMACL
;
A
#
# COMPACT_ATOMS: atom_id res chain seq x y z
N MET A 1 4.44 11.13 -15.37
CA MET A 1 4.48 11.63 -13.98
C MET A 1 4.89 10.48 -13.08
N LYS A 2 5.95 10.67 -12.29
CA LYS A 2 6.58 9.65 -11.43
C LYS A 2 6.40 10.12 -9.99
N ASP A 3 5.21 9.94 -9.45
CA ASP A 3 4.88 10.51 -8.16
C ASP A 3 4.74 9.33 -7.19
N GLY A 4 5.87 8.90 -6.62
CA GLY A 4 5.93 7.97 -5.48
C GLY A 4 5.58 8.69 -4.17
N ILE A 5 4.54 9.51 -4.21
CA ILE A 5 4.11 10.36 -3.10
C ILE A 5 2.67 10.00 -2.78
N LEU A 6 2.45 9.51 -1.57
CA LEU A 6 1.13 9.36 -0.99
C LEU A 6 0.65 10.74 -0.50
N ARG A 7 -0.57 11.13 -0.88
CA ARG A 7 -1.21 12.36 -0.40
C ARG A 7 -2.59 12.05 0.14
N VAL A 8 -2.87 12.52 1.34
CA VAL A 8 -4.20 12.46 1.96
C VAL A 8 -4.82 13.85 1.86
N TRP A 9 -6.01 13.89 1.27
CA TRP A 9 -6.76 15.12 1.04
C TRP A 9 -7.96 15.17 1.96
N HIS A 10 -8.15 16.32 2.60
CA HIS A 10 -9.40 16.60 3.31
C HIS A 10 -10.35 17.32 2.36
N ILE A 11 -11.37 16.61 1.88
CA ILE A 11 -12.29 17.08 0.84
C ILE A 11 -12.95 18.41 1.25
N ASN A 12 -13.44 18.50 2.48
CA ASN A 12 -14.19 19.69 2.95
C ASN A 12 -13.33 20.95 3.10
N CYS A 13 -12.01 20.81 3.19
CA CYS A 13 -11.10 21.96 3.35
C CYS A 13 -10.20 22.19 2.13
N GLU A 14 -10.35 21.36 1.09
CA GLU A 14 -9.56 21.37 -0.15
C GLU A 14 -8.04 21.42 0.10
N LYS A 15 -7.59 20.84 1.21
CA LYS A 15 -6.20 20.87 1.66
C LYS A 15 -5.62 19.47 1.75
N ILE A 16 -4.34 19.36 1.40
CA ILE A 16 -3.52 18.19 1.71
C ILE A 16 -3.25 18.24 3.21
N ILE A 17 -3.78 17.27 3.95
CA ILE A 17 -3.59 17.18 5.40
C ILE A 17 -2.36 16.35 5.75
N GLN A 18 -1.93 15.47 4.85
CA GLN A 18 -0.76 14.65 5.06
C GLN A 18 -0.13 14.25 3.71
N SER A 19 1.20 14.24 3.65
CA SER A 19 1.95 13.69 2.53
C SER A 19 3.10 12.84 3.04
N ALA A 20 3.26 11.63 2.49
CA ALA A 20 4.40 10.77 2.75
C ALA A 20 5.08 10.41 1.43
N VAL A 21 6.40 10.57 1.37
CA VAL A 21 7.20 10.06 0.26
C VAL A 21 7.39 8.57 0.52
N THR A 22 7.01 7.73 -0.44
CA THR A 22 7.42 6.33 -0.35
C THR A 22 8.93 6.25 -0.56
N ASP A 23 9.64 5.52 0.29
CA ASP A 23 11.11 5.47 0.39
C ASP A 23 11.86 5.12 -0.92
N SER A 24 11.13 4.74 -1.97
CA SER A 24 11.66 4.64 -3.31
C SER A 24 10.92 5.61 -4.23
N GLN A 25 11.65 6.61 -4.74
CA GLN A 25 11.20 7.48 -5.85
C GLN A 25 10.86 6.69 -7.13
N ILE A 26 11.18 5.38 -7.15
CA ILE A 26 10.94 4.45 -8.24
C ILE A 26 9.73 3.53 -7.94
N ALA A 27 9.38 3.33 -6.66
CA ALA A 27 8.23 2.52 -6.27
C ALA A 27 6.93 3.20 -6.68
N ARG A 28 6.18 2.49 -7.53
CA ARG A 28 4.84 2.92 -7.95
C ARG A 28 3.82 2.35 -6.98
N ILE A 29 3.06 3.22 -6.34
CA ILE A 29 1.84 2.82 -5.61
C ILE A 29 0.85 2.33 -6.66
N SER A 30 0.39 1.09 -6.52
CA SER A 30 -0.52 0.45 -7.47
C SER A 30 -1.88 0.15 -6.86
N SER A 31 -1.96 0.04 -5.54
CA SER A 31 -3.20 -0.18 -4.80
C SER A 31 -3.08 0.41 -3.40
N LEU A 32 -4.22 0.86 -2.87
CA LEU A 32 -4.37 1.48 -1.56
C LEU A 32 -5.60 0.89 -0.88
N LEU A 33 -5.48 0.56 0.40
CA LEU A 33 -6.58 0.15 1.26
C LEU A 33 -6.49 0.92 2.58
N TRP A 34 -7.60 1.53 2.97
CA TRP A 34 -7.70 2.31 4.20
C TRP A 34 -8.44 1.52 5.27
N LEU A 35 -7.82 1.35 6.44
CA LEU A 35 -8.38 0.72 7.63
C LEU A 35 -8.47 1.72 8.79
N PRO A 36 -9.26 1.43 9.84
CA PRO A 36 -9.27 2.24 11.05
C PRO A 36 -7.87 2.30 11.68
N GLY A 37 -7.19 3.45 11.56
CA GLY A 37 -5.86 3.68 12.15
C GLY A 37 -4.68 3.15 11.32
N GLU A 38 -4.91 2.53 10.16
CA GLU A 38 -3.86 1.97 9.32
C GLU A 38 -4.13 2.21 7.84
N LEU A 39 -3.06 2.37 7.06
CA LEU A 39 -3.09 2.50 5.63
C LEU A 39 -2.19 1.43 5.01
N ILE A 40 -2.76 0.62 4.13
CA ILE A 40 -2.06 -0.45 3.45
C ILE A 40 -1.82 -0.04 2.00
N MET A 41 -0.57 -0.18 1.56
CA MET A 41 -0.14 0.20 0.23
C MET A 41 0.51 -0.99 -0.47
N GLY A 42 0.01 -1.33 -1.65
CA GLY A 42 0.70 -2.21 -2.58
C GLY A 42 1.68 -1.40 -3.42
N GLN A 43 2.96 -1.75 -3.34
CA GLN A 43 4.01 -1.14 -4.14
C GLN A 43 4.46 -2.09 -5.26
N GLY A 44 4.72 -1.52 -6.43
CA GLY A 44 5.33 -2.24 -7.55
C GLY A 44 6.85 -2.21 -7.57
N LEU A 45 7.40 -2.49 -8.76
CA LEU A 45 8.84 -2.42 -9.03
C LEU A 45 9.50 -1.13 -8.50
N PRO A 46 10.74 -1.21 -8.01
CA PRO A 46 11.62 -2.39 -8.06
C PRO A 46 11.38 -3.39 -6.92
N GLY A 47 10.61 -3.03 -5.90
CA GLY A 47 10.48 -3.85 -4.69
C GLY A 47 9.37 -4.89 -4.71
N ASN A 48 8.25 -4.63 -5.41
CA ASN A 48 7.04 -5.48 -5.34
C ASN A 48 6.67 -5.83 -3.88
N GLN A 49 6.51 -4.81 -3.04
CA GLN A 49 6.36 -4.95 -1.59
C GLN A 49 4.99 -4.48 -1.15
N MET A 50 4.54 -4.95 0.02
CA MET A 50 3.39 -4.36 0.69
C MET A 50 3.86 -3.58 1.91
N LYS A 51 3.26 -2.42 2.14
CA LYS A 51 3.63 -1.50 3.21
C LYS A 51 2.40 -1.11 4.00
N ILE A 52 2.44 -1.37 5.30
CA ILE A 52 1.40 -0.98 6.26
C ILE A 52 1.95 0.20 7.05
N GLN A 53 1.21 1.30 7.06
CA GLN A 53 1.56 2.52 7.77
C GLN A 53 0.48 2.87 8.79
N LYS A 54 0.87 3.31 9.98
CA LYS A 54 -0.08 3.80 10.99
C LYS A 54 -0.59 5.17 10.59
N TYR A 55 -1.90 5.32 10.54
CA TYR A 55 -2.59 6.58 10.34
C TYR A 55 -2.94 7.20 11.72
N PRO A 56 -2.79 8.52 11.94
CA PRO A 56 -2.54 9.59 10.96
C PRO A 56 -1.07 9.90 10.68
N MET A 57 -0.12 9.35 11.46
CA MET A 57 1.28 9.76 11.38
C MET A 57 2.00 9.29 10.10
N LEU A 58 1.41 8.34 9.35
CA LEU A 58 2.00 7.66 8.19
C LEU A 58 3.38 7.06 8.46
N VAL A 59 3.58 6.55 9.68
CA VAL A 59 4.80 5.87 10.09
C VAL A 59 4.73 4.41 9.63
N ASN A 60 5.80 3.91 9.02
CA ASN A 60 5.90 2.50 8.62
C ASN A 60 5.72 1.60 9.84
N SER A 61 4.73 0.73 9.80
CA SER A 61 4.46 -0.27 10.83
C SER A 61 5.01 -1.63 10.42
N LEU A 62 4.78 -2.02 9.17
CA LEU A 62 5.17 -3.33 8.65
C LEU A 62 5.44 -3.25 7.16
N GLU A 63 6.52 -3.91 6.73
CA GLU A 63 6.82 -4.15 5.32
C GLU A 63 6.82 -5.65 5.09
N LEU A 64 5.96 -6.12 4.18
CA LEU A 64 5.92 -7.51 3.78
C LEU A 64 6.75 -7.67 2.50
N TYR A 65 7.83 -8.44 2.63
CA TYR A 65 8.72 -8.84 1.54
C TYR A 65 9.18 -10.29 1.74
N GLY A 66 9.67 -10.93 0.67
CA GLY A 66 10.31 -12.26 0.75
C GLY A 66 9.37 -13.39 1.18
N LYS A 67 9.76 -14.19 2.19
CA LYS A 67 9.03 -15.42 2.60
C LYS A 67 7.57 -15.17 2.99
N TYR A 68 7.25 -13.98 3.49
CA TYR A 68 5.90 -13.57 3.91
C TYR A 68 5.13 -12.85 2.79
N PHE A 69 5.77 -12.60 1.65
CA PHE A 69 5.18 -11.95 0.50
C PHE A 69 5.56 -12.72 -0.76
N SER A 70 4.74 -13.70 -1.12
CA SER A 70 5.08 -14.69 -2.16
C SER A 70 5.09 -14.14 -3.58
N HIS A 71 4.67 -12.88 -3.79
CA HIS A 71 4.59 -12.36 -5.15
C HIS A 71 5.94 -11.93 -5.69
N LYS A 72 6.23 -12.42 -6.89
CA LYS A 72 7.33 -11.96 -7.72
C LYS A 72 6.91 -10.80 -8.63
N GLY A 73 5.60 -10.52 -8.70
CA GLY A 73 5.01 -9.45 -9.51
C GLY A 73 4.53 -8.24 -8.69
N ARG A 74 4.26 -7.13 -9.39
CA ARG A 74 3.61 -5.94 -8.80
C ARG A 74 2.21 -6.29 -8.33
N VAL A 75 1.84 -5.87 -7.12
CA VAL A 75 0.46 -5.94 -6.61
C VAL A 75 -0.44 -5.04 -7.44
N PHE A 76 -1.56 -5.54 -7.94
CA PHE A 76 -2.54 -4.71 -8.65
C PHE A 76 -3.72 -4.34 -7.78
N HIS A 77 -4.17 -5.26 -6.93
CA HIS A 77 -5.37 -5.06 -6.14
C HIS A 77 -5.22 -5.69 -4.76
N ILE A 78 -5.84 -5.06 -3.77
CA ILE A 78 -5.91 -5.51 -2.38
C ILE A 78 -7.38 -5.56 -2.01
N ALA A 79 -7.82 -6.65 -1.42
CA ALA A 79 -9.17 -6.83 -0.90
C ALA A 79 -9.09 -7.25 0.57
N LEU A 80 -9.99 -6.72 1.38
CA LEU A 80 -10.13 -7.07 2.79
C LEU A 80 -11.30 -8.03 2.97
N SER A 81 -11.15 -9.02 3.82
CA SER A 81 -12.28 -9.87 4.23
C SER A 81 -13.33 -9.05 4.99
N PRO A 82 -14.62 -9.45 4.97
CA PRO A 82 -15.67 -8.72 5.68
C PRO A 82 -15.45 -8.58 7.19
N ASP A 83 -14.78 -9.55 7.81
CA ASP A 83 -14.40 -9.56 9.22
C ASP A 83 -13.09 -8.81 9.52
N GLN A 84 -12.47 -8.18 8.50
CA GLN A 84 -11.22 -7.43 8.58
C GLN A 84 -10.00 -8.23 9.07
N SER A 85 -10.11 -9.55 9.17
CA SER A 85 -9.04 -10.39 9.72
C SER A 85 -8.05 -10.87 8.65
N ARG A 86 -8.39 -10.77 7.36
CA ARG A 86 -7.60 -11.29 6.25
C ARG A 86 -7.54 -10.31 5.09
N LEU A 87 -6.42 -10.35 4.38
CA LEU A 87 -6.19 -9.58 3.17
C LEU A 87 -5.92 -10.54 2.02
N ILE A 88 -6.55 -10.31 0.88
CA ILE A 88 -6.19 -10.96 -0.38
C ILE A 88 -5.55 -9.93 -1.28
N PHE A 89 -4.46 -10.33 -1.94
CA PHE A 89 -3.74 -9.50 -2.87
C PHE A 89 -3.52 -10.28 -4.16
N VAL A 90 -3.65 -9.57 -5.29
CA VAL A 90 -3.48 -10.12 -6.64
C VAL A 90 -2.34 -9.38 -7.31
N ALA A 91 -1.39 -10.12 -7.89
CA ALA A 91 -0.21 -9.52 -8.51
C ALA A 91 0.01 -9.96 -9.96
N ALA A 92 0.98 -9.32 -10.60
CA ALA A 92 1.34 -9.54 -12.00
C ALA A 92 1.95 -10.92 -12.30
N ASP A 93 2.27 -11.71 -11.28
CA ASP A 93 2.71 -13.11 -11.43
C ASP A 93 1.55 -14.10 -11.63
N GLY A 94 0.31 -13.59 -11.71
CA GLY A 94 -0.88 -14.42 -11.92
C GLY A 94 -1.33 -15.15 -10.67
N MET A 95 -0.73 -14.86 -9.51
CA MET A 95 -1.13 -15.43 -8.24
C MET A 95 -2.00 -14.45 -7.45
N ALA A 96 -2.89 -15.03 -6.64
CA ALA A 96 -3.53 -14.37 -5.52
C ALA A 96 -3.03 -15.03 -4.23
N CYS A 97 -2.64 -14.21 -3.25
CA CYS A 97 -2.19 -14.69 -1.93
C CYS A 97 -3.10 -14.13 -0.83
N LEU A 98 -3.28 -14.93 0.23
CA LEU A 98 -4.05 -14.65 1.44
C LEU A 98 -3.09 -14.52 2.63
#